data_AF-A0A840Y7D0-F1
#
_entry.id   AF-A0A840Y7D0-F1
#
_cell.length_a   1.000
_cell.length_b   1.000
_cell.length_c   1.000
_cell.angle_alpha   90.00
_cell.angle_beta   90.00
_cell.angle_gamma   90.00
#
_symmetry.space_group_name_H-M   'P 1'
#
loop_
_entity.id
_entity.type
_entity.pdbx_description
1 polymer ?
#
loop_
_entity_poly.entity_id
_entity_poly.type
_entity_poly.pdbx_seq_one_letter_code
_entity_poly.pdbx_strand_id
1 'polypeptide(L)'
;MSFIGRTSILRPNGVTPLLDEDIHRVAPSAFAGEAHESRSARYTYIPTADAIRGLRDAGFLPMAALNPRHILAHGSSPQRFLQL
;
A
#
# COMPACT_ATOMS: atom_id res chain seq x y z
N MET A 1 -10.35 -3.38 -23.98
CA MET A 1 -11.07 -2.95 -22.77
C MET A 1 -10.05 -2.56 -21.70
N SER A 2 -10.00 -1.29 -21.28
CA SER A 2 -9.04 -0.82 -20.27
C SER A 2 -9.73 -0.74 -18.90
N PHE A 3 -9.29 -1.56 -17.95
CA PHE A 3 -9.76 -1.55 -16.56
C PHE A 3 -9.06 -0.41 -15.78
N ILE A 4 -9.61 0.80 -15.86
CA ILE A 4 -9.23 1.90 -14.97
C ILE A 4 -10.06 1.78 -13.68
N GLY A 5 -9.67 0.85 -12.80
CA GLY A 5 -10.28 0.67 -11.49
C GLY A 5 -9.67 1.63 -10.47
N ARG A 6 -10.50 2.36 -9.72
CA ARG A 6 -10.08 3.17 -8.56
C ARG A 6 -9.43 2.23 -7.52
N THR A 7 -8.13 2.34 -7.26
CA THR A 7 -7.40 1.52 -6.26
C THR A 7 -7.49 2.14 -4.87
N SER A 8 -8.70 2.47 -4.42
CA SER A 8 -8.93 2.94 -3.05
C SER A 8 -10.27 2.47 -2.51
N ILE A 9 -10.31 2.18 -1.21
CA ILE A 9 -11.53 1.92 -0.45
C ILE A 9 -11.56 2.81 0.79
N LEU A 10 -12.70 3.46 1.00
CA LEU A 10 -13.04 4.23 2.20
C LEU A 10 -14.43 3.75 2.65
N ARG A 11 -14.62 3.51 3.96
CA ARG A 11 -15.93 3.13 4.52
C ARG A 11 -16.71 4.41 4.87
N PRO A 12 -17.80 4.76 4.16
CA PRO A 12 -18.40 6.10 4.17
C PRO A 12 -19.23 6.48 5.42
N ASN A 13 -19.10 5.74 6.52
CA ASN A 13 -19.91 5.95 7.72
C ASN A 13 -19.14 5.73 9.04
N GLY A 14 -17.85 5.40 9.00
CA GLY A 14 -17.00 5.29 10.20
C GLY A 14 -17.31 4.13 11.15
N VAL A 15 -18.35 3.33 10.89
CA VAL A 15 -18.85 2.31 11.84
C VAL A 15 -18.15 0.96 11.67
N THR A 16 -17.62 0.64 10.49
CA THR A 16 -17.07 -0.69 10.20
C THR A 16 -15.63 -0.59 9.70
N PRO A 17 -14.66 -1.21 10.39
CA PRO A 17 -13.28 -1.23 9.93
C PRO A 17 -13.09 -2.13 8.70
N LEU A 18 -12.03 -1.87 7.95
CA LEU A 18 -11.62 -2.72 6.83
C LEU A 18 -11.15 -4.07 7.37
N LEU A 19 -11.55 -5.15 6.67
CA LEU A 19 -10.96 -6.46 6.86
C LEU A 19 -9.63 -6.53 6.12
N ASP A 20 -8.77 -7.47 6.52
CA ASP A 20 -7.48 -7.66 5.84
C ASP A 20 -7.70 -8.01 4.36
N GLU A 21 -8.76 -8.76 4.05
CA GLU A 21 -9.22 -9.06 2.69
C GLU A 21 -9.51 -7.79 1.87
N ASP A 22 -10.15 -6.78 2.49
CA ASP A 22 -10.46 -5.50 1.84
C ASP A 22 -9.18 -4.74 1.51
N ILE A 23 -8.25 -4.70 2.47
CA ILE A 23 -6.96 -4.03 2.32
C ILE A 23 -6.13 -4.76 1.28
N HIS A 24 -6.10 -6.09 1.30
CA HIS A 24 -5.33 -6.93 0.39
C HIS A 24 -5.78 -6.75 -1.06
N ARG A 25 -7.10 -6.64 -1.29
CA ARG A 25 -7.65 -6.35 -2.62
C ARG A 25 -7.18 -5.01 -3.19
N VAL A 26 -7.00 -3.99 -2.34
CA VAL A 26 -6.66 -2.62 -2.76
C VAL A 26 -5.15 -2.38 -2.77
N ALA A 27 -4.46 -2.83 -1.74
CA ALA A 27 -3.05 -2.65 -1.45
C ALA A 27 -2.38 -4.01 -1.15
N PRO A 28 -2.22 -4.88 -2.15
CA PRO A 28 -1.63 -6.21 -1.96
C PRO A 28 -0.18 -6.13 -1.44
N SER A 29 0.54 -5.05 -1.77
CA SER A 29 1.90 -4.80 -1.29
C SER A 29 2.00 -4.63 0.23
N ALA A 30 0.91 -4.27 0.92
CA ALA A 30 0.87 -4.18 2.38
C ALA A 30 1.00 -5.57 3.06
N PHE A 31 0.78 -6.64 2.32
CA PHE A 31 0.88 -8.03 2.80
C PHE A 31 2.04 -8.78 2.15
N ALA A 32 3.04 -8.07 1.60
CA ALA A 32 4.26 -8.69 1.14
C ALA A 32 4.99 -9.36 2.32
N GLY A 33 5.51 -10.57 2.10
CA GLY A 33 6.29 -11.30 3.11
C GLY A 33 7.76 -10.90 3.16
N GLU A 34 8.27 -10.25 2.12
CA GLU A 34 9.67 -9.91 1.95
C GLU A 34 9.85 -8.46 1.49
N ALA A 35 11.03 -7.91 1.78
CA ALA A 35 11.41 -6.60 1.24
C ALA A 35 11.56 -6.64 -0.28
N HIS A 36 11.30 -5.50 -0.91
CA HIS A 36 11.67 -5.30 -2.30
C HIS A 36 13.20 -5.34 -2.45
N GLU A 37 13.70 -6.02 -3.48
CA GLU A 37 15.14 -6.23 -3.74
C GLU A 37 15.98 -4.94 -3.80
N SER A 38 15.35 -3.83 -4.16
CA SER A 38 15.99 -2.50 -4.22
C SER A 38 16.35 -1.92 -2.85
N ARG A 39 15.93 -2.57 -1.75
CA ARG A 39 16.19 -2.09 -0.38
C ARG A 39 17.57 -2.55 0.09
N SER A 40 18.36 -1.59 0.57
CA SER A 40 19.67 -1.85 1.18
C SER A 40 19.53 -2.65 2.47
N ALA A 41 20.52 -3.52 2.74
CA ALA A 41 20.66 -4.27 3.99
C ALA A 41 20.81 -3.40 5.27
N ARG A 42 20.95 -2.07 5.13
CA ARG A 42 20.95 -1.13 6.25
C ARG A 42 19.59 -1.01 6.95
N TYR A 43 18.50 -1.48 6.33
CA TYR A 43 17.16 -1.43 6.91
C TYR A 43 16.64 -2.84 7.16
N THR A 44 16.15 -3.08 8.38
CA THR A 44 15.40 -4.30 8.70
C THR A 44 14.01 -4.22 8.10
N TYR A 45 13.63 -5.23 7.33
CA TYR A 45 12.27 -5.34 6.84
C TYR A 45 11.33 -5.68 7.99
N ILE A 46 10.28 -4.87 8.15
CA ILE A 46 9.17 -5.16 9.04
C ILE A 46 7.94 -5.33 8.15
N PRO A 47 7.33 -6.52 8.10
CA PRO A 47 6.13 -6.75 7.32
C PRO A 47 5.03 -5.75 7.72
N THR A 48 4.43 -5.09 6.73
CA THR A 48 3.37 -4.11 7.01
C THR A 48 2.12 -4.80 7.59
N ALA A 49 1.90 -6.08 7.27
CA ALA A 49 0.86 -6.90 7.89
C ALA A 49 1.02 -7.01 9.41
N ASP A 50 2.26 -7.15 9.91
CA ASP A 50 2.53 -7.18 11.35
C ASP A 50 2.22 -5.84 12.02
N ALA A 51 2.55 -4.73 11.35
CA ALA A 51 2.18 -3.40 11.82
C ALA A 51 0.65 -3.20 11.87
N ILE A 52 -0.08 -3.66 10.84
CA ILE A 52 -1.55 -3.61 10.82
C ILE A 52 -2.14 -4.41 11.99
N ARG A 53 -1.62 -5.62 12.23
CA ARG A 53 -2.03 -6.46 13.37
C ARG A 53 -1.76 -5.75 14.70
N GLY A 54 -0.54 -5.24 14.91
CA GLY A 54 -0.20 -4.53 16.14
C GLY A 54 -1.05 -3.28 16.38
N LEU A 55 -1.41 -2.56 15.31
CA LEU A 55 -2.35 -1.44 15.40
C LEU A 55 -3.74 -1.91 15.84
N ARG A 56 -4.27 -3.01 15.28
CA ARG A 56 -5.55 -3.59 15.71
C ARG A 56 -5.53 -3.99 17.17
N ASP A 57 -4.47 -4.65 17.63
CA ASP A 57 -4.30 -5.09 19.02
C ASP A 57 -4.27 -3.88 19.98
N ALA A 58 -3.74 -2.75 19.53
CA ALA A 58 -3.75 -1.48 20.26
C ALA A 58 -5.06 -0.68 20.13
N GLY A 59 -6.09 -1.21 19.46
CA GLY A 59 -7.39 -0.57 19.27
C GLY A 59 -7.47 0.41 18.09
N PHE A 60 -6.42 0.49 17.26
CA PHE A 60 -6.40 1.30 16.04
C PHE A 60 -6.87 0.47 14.86
N LEU A 61 -8.05 0.82 14.34
CA LEU A 61 -8.69 0.07 13.28
C LEU A 61 -8.47 0.73 11.90
N PRO A 62 -8.19 -0.05 10.84
CA PRO A 62 -8.01 0.49 9.50
C PRO A 62 -9.36 0.92 8.91
N MET A 63 -9.45 2.19 8.47
CA MET A 63 -10.68 2.75 7.90
C MET A 63 -10.59 3.08 6.40
N ALA A 64 -9.36 3.11 5.87
CA ALA A 64 -9.08 3.41 4.48
C ALA A 64 -7.85 2.63 3.99
N ALA A 65 -7.83 2.29 2.70
CA ALA A 65 -6.66 1.76 2.02
C ALA A 65 -6.56 2.37 0.62
N LEU A 66 -5.33 2.64 0.18
CA LEU A 66 -5.00 3.21 -1.12
C LEU A 66 -3.71 2.54 -1.61
N ASN A 67 -3.67 2.19 -2.90
CA ASN A 67 -2.42 1.85 -3.57
C ASN A 67 -2.13 2.90 -4.64
N PRO A 68 -1.24 3.87 -4.35
CA PRO A 68 -0.91 4.91 -5.31
C PRO A 68 -0.05 4.31 -6.42
N ARG A 69 -0.63 4.14 -7.61
CA ARG A 69 0.15 3.92 -8.83
C ARG A 69 0.65 5.27 -9.32
N HIS A 70 1.93 5.53 -9.11
CA HIS A 70 2.64 6.71 -9.62
C HIS A 70 1.97 8.03 -9.24
N ILE A 71 2.44 8.68 -8.17
CA ILE A 71 2.14 10.08 -7.96
C ILE A 71 2.65 10.80 -9.21
N LEU A 72 1.76 11.33 -10.05
CA LEU A 72 2.16 12.27 -11.09
C LEU A 72 2.70 13.51 -10.37
N ALA A 73 3.98 13.43 -9.99
CA ALA A 73 4.76 14.57 -9.58
C ALA A 73 4.65 15.58 -10.73
N HIS A 74 3.95 16.68 -10.48
CA HIS A 74 4.04 17.84 -11.34
C HIS A 74 5.52 18.26 -11.37
N GLY A 75 6.20 17.93 -12.47
CA GLY A 75 7.55 18.41 -12.78
C GLY A 75 8.67 17.38 -12.69
N SER A 76 8.64 16.30 -13.48
CA SER A 76 9.86 15.60 -13.91
C SER A 76 9.59 14.80 -15.19
N SER A 77 10.27 15.16 -16.28
CA SER A 77 10.19 14.53 -17.60
C SER A 77 10.53 13.02 -17.56
N PRO A 78 9.78 12.14 -18.25
CA PRO A 78 9.99 10.69 -18.23
C PRO A 78 11.07 10.20 -19.21
N GLN A 79 11.98 11.07 -19.63
CA GLN A 79 13.04 10.72 -20.57
C GLN A 79 14.36 10.73 -19.78
N ARG A 80 15.03 9.57 -19.69
CA ARG A 80 16.40 9.33 -19.18
C ARG A 80 16.51 8.59 -17.85
N PHE A 81 16.14 7.30 -17.87
CA PHE A 81 16.91 6.27 -17.15
C PHE A 81 17.17 5.12 -18.15
N LEU A 82 18.29 5.26 -18.87
CA LEU A 82 19.00 4.21 -19.64
C LEU A 82 19.26 3.03 -18.69
N GLN A 83 19.12 1.74 -19.06
CA GLN A 83 19.87 1.03 -20.09
C GLN A 83 21.37 1.39 -20.11
N LEU A 84 22.07 1.09 -19.03
CA LEU A 84 23.44 0.55 -19.03
C LEU A 84 23.58 -0.46 -17.90
#